data_AF-A0A6L9KFK5-F1
#
_entry.id   AF-A0A6L9KFK5-F1
#
_cell.length_a   1.000
_cell.length_b   1.000
_cell.length_c   1.000
_cell.angle_alpha   90.00
_cell.angle_beta   90.00
_cell.angle_gamma   90.00
#
_symmetry.space_group_name_H-M   'P 1'
#
loop_
_entity.id
_entity.type
_entity.pdbx_description
1 polymer ?
#
loop_
_entity_poly.entity_id
_entity_poly.type
_entity_poly.pdbx_seq_one_letter_code
_entity_poly.pdbx_strand_id
1 'polypeptide(L)'
;MDFDKIKLVIWDLDNTFWSGIISEAEIQPITKNMEMVVSLTDCGIINSICSKNTYEVAADKLKELEVFDFFVFPSIDWSPKGQRIRNLIKTMSLRAENVLFLDDDITNLEEAKHYSPEIMVGGPEVFSDLYKFVAASEKKDLEHTRLDNYKLLEKKEIEQKKYDSNEDFLYASNIKVGIIEDCIPEMERIHDLLMRSNQLNYTKKRIPKEELKALLENKNATCAYIVVNDKFGNYGIIGFYAVLNARLEHFLFSCRTIGLGIEQYVYSKLNYPKLEVVGDVVSNVNETKAPLWINKKNTAGNINVNTATENTISGNAKFLFKSACDFSQVIGYIKNNDLFRCEFNYVSTARGNVIEGHNHSVHISRLKDITASQKQEILNDCVFVDEEMFKGSIYNNKYDMVFLSSFSESYAGIYRKKNSDIEVTVGSHLYPLTDKTYWEGLINGTLYSGKNEFTEEYLTEFSNKYEFVGFTTPDDYRKRIDKIVENLDFKTKLCLILGVEFPCEKNTEPFYKDRHLMHARLNKKIREMARENPRLIVFDLNKIVKNQNDFTDNLNQFTPQVNFEISQRMISIINASVSTKIEHYHTLFIYFDILLKYTKEFAKQIIPRENGVYSNLQSFYYRLSRKRR
;
A
#
# COMPACT_ATOMS: atom_id res chain seq x y z
N MET A 1 30.31 26.35 -9.25
CA MET A 1 29.31 25.29 -9.03
C MET A 1 28.64 25.03 -10.36
N ASP A 2 28.40 23.76 -10.71
CA ASP A 2 27.72 23.41 -11.97
C ASP A 2 26.25 23.15 -11.67
N PHE A 3 25.42 24.20 -11.79
CA PHE A 3 24.01 24.14 -11.40
C PHE A 3 23.19 23.19 -12.27
N ASP A 4 23.61 22.91 -13.51
CA ASP A 4 22.92 21.98 -14.42
C ASP A 4 22.91 20.53 -13.91
N LYS A 5 23.82 20.19 -12.98
CA LYS A 5 23.89 18.87 -12.35
C LYS A 5 22.90 18.69 -11.20
N ILE A 6 22.32 19.76 -10.68
CA ILE A 6 21.49 19.72 -9.47
C ILE A 6 20.21 18.92 -9.71
N LYS A 7 19.94 17.99 -8.79
CA LYS A 7 18.69 17.21 -8.72
C LYS A 7 18.01 17.32 -7.36
N LEU A 8 18.75 17.75 -6.33
CA LEU A 8 18.27 17.96 -4.97
C LEU A 8 18.94 19.20 -4.36
N VAL A 9 18.13 20.05 -3.72
CA VAL A 9 18.61 21.12 -2.83
C VAL A 9 18.22 20.76 -1.40
N ILE A 10 19.19 20.73 -0.50
CA ILE A 10 19.01 20.52 0.94
C ILE A 10 19.18 21.87 1.62
N TRP A 11 18.19 22.27 2.40
CA TRP A 11 18.14 23.57 3.04
C TRP A 11 18.40 23.45 4.54
N ASP A 12 19.28 24.29 5.08
CA ASP A 12 19.13 24.75 6.46
C ASP A 12 17.99 25.78 6.57
N LEU A 13 17.53 25.99 7.79
CA LEU A 13 16.40 26.86 8.11
C LEU A 13 16.84 28.18 8.73
N ASP A 14 17.37 28.14 9.95
CA ASP A 14 17.79 29.35 10.66
C ASP A 14 18.92 30.06 9.92
N ASN A 15 18.81 31.39 9.83
CA ASN A 15 19.70 32.29 9.07
C ASN A 15 19.94 31.94 7.58
N THR A 16 19.25 30.92 7.05
CA THR A 16 19.42 30.40 5.69
C THR A 16 18.12 30.52 4.90
N PHE A 17 17.08 29.78 5.32
CA PHE A 17 15.75 29.82 4.69
C PHE A 17 14.94 31.04 5.18
N TRP A 18 15.12 31.41 6.44
CA TRP A 18 14.62 32.63 7.06
C TRP A 18 15.72 33.33 7.84
N SER A 19 15.55 34.61 8.14
CA SER A 19 16.46 35.35 9.01
C SER A 19 16.07 35.15 10.49
N GLY A 20 17.04 34.82 11.33
CA GLY A 20 16.86 34.58 12.77
C GLY A 20 16.88 33.10 13.15
N ILE A 21 16.93 32.86 14.46
CA ILE A 21 16.93 31.53 15.09
C ILE A 21 15.58 31.30 15.75
N ILE A 22 14.81 30.32 15.25
CA ILE A 22 13.41 30.11 15.67
C ILE A 22 13.25 29.73 17.14
N SER A 23 14.26 29.11 17.75
CA SER A 23 14.23 28.79 19.19
C SER A 23 14.50 29.99 20.10
N GLU A 24 15.03 31.10 19.57
CA GLU A 24 15.47 32.25 20.35
C GLU A 24 14.56 33.47 20.18
N ALA A 25 14.06 33.71 18.97
CA ALA A 25 13.27 34.89 18.64
C ALA A 25 12.31 34.64 17.47
N GLU A 26 11.45 35.62 17.19
CA GLU A 26 10.62 35.63 15.99
C GLU A 26 11.50 35.72 14.74
N ILE A 27 11.26 34.83 13.77
CA ILE A 27 12.01 34.78 12.52
C ILE A 27 11.35 35.62 11.43
N GLN A 28 12.13 36.01 10.43
CA GLN A 28 11.64 36.72 9.24
C GLN A 28 11.81 35.85 7.99
N PRO A 29 10.72 35.31 7.42
CA PRO A 29 10.79 34.47 6.22
C PRO A 29 11.40 35.23 5.03
N ILE A 30 12.30 34.58 4.29
CA ILE A 30 12.86 35.15 3.06
C ILE A 30 11.98 34.73 1.89
N THR A 31 11.14 35.65 1.39
CA THR A 31 10.16 35.37 0.32
C THR A 31 10.76 34.72 -0.92
N LYS A 32 11.95 35.17 -1.33
CA LYS A 32 12.65 34.60 -2.50
C LYS A 32 13.03 33.12 -2.31
N ASN A 33 13.33 32.68 -1.09
CA ASN A 33 13.61 31.27 -0.82
C ASN A 33 12.34 30.42 -0.98
N MET A 34 11.22 30.92 -0.48
CA MET A 34 9.92 30.26 -0.60
C MET A 34 9.51 30.10 -2.07
N GLU A 35 9.60 31.19 -2.85
CA GLU A 35 9.35 31.17 -4.30
C GLU A 35 10.32 30.25 -5.05
N MET A 36 11.58 30.19 -4.60
CA MET A 36 12.60 29.33 -5.20
C MET A 36 12.30 27.84 -4.97
N VAL A 37 11.81 27.44 -3.79
CA VAL A 37 11.42 26.05 -3.52
C VAL A 37 10.35 25.58 -4.52
N VAL A 38 9.34 26.41 -4.76
CA VAL A 38 8.30 26.13 -5.76
C VAL A 38 8.90 26.07 -7.17
N SER A 39 9.72 27.06 -7.54
CA SER A 39 10.32 27.14 -8.87
C SER A 39 11.30 25.99 -9.17
N LEU A 40 12.09 25.56 -8.18
CA LEU A 40 12.93 24.37 -8.26
C LEU A 40 12.07 23.13 -8.53
N THR A 41 10.93 23.02 -7.85
CA THR A 41 9.98 21.92 -8.02
C THR A 41 9.36 21.92 -9.43
N ASP A 42 8.98 23.08 -9.97
CA ASP A 42 8.51 23.23 -11.36
C ASP A 42 9.57 22.79 -12.39
N CYS A 43 10.85 22.97 -12.09
CA CYS A 43 11.97 22.49 -12.90
C CYS A 43 12.25 20.98 -12.69
N GLY A 44 11.54 20.33 -11.76
CA GLY A 44 11.72 18.94 -11.37
C GLY A 44 12.99 18.70 -10.55
N ILE A 45 13.49 19.72 -9.85
CA ILE A 45 14.54 19.64 -8.82
C ILE A 45 13.84 19.51 -7.46
N ILE A 46 14.28 18.57 -6.65
CA ILE A 46 13.62 18.25 -5.38
C ILE A 46 14.21 19.07 -4.24
N ASN A 47 13.41 19.35 -3.21
CA ASN A 47 13.84 20.05 -2.01
C ASN A 47 13.79 19.14 -0.78
N SER A 48 14.75 19.30 0.12
CA SER A 48 14.78 18.64 1.43
C SER A 48 15.35 19.58 2.49
N ILE A 49 15.30 19.18 3.76
CA ILE A 49 15.74 19.98 4.90
C ILE A 49 16.79 19.21 5.68
N CYS A 50 17.86 19.89 6.08
CA CYS A 50 18.79 19.41 7.10
C CYS A 50 19.11 20.54 8.08
N SER A 51 18.38 20.59 9.19
CA SER A 51 18.49 21.66 10.18
C SER A 51 18.67 21.12 11.60
N LYS A 52 19.28 21.96 12.46
CA LYS A 52 19.43 21.72 13.90
C LYS A 52 18.32 22.46 14.63
N ASN A 53 17.19 21.78 14.81
CA ASN A 53 15.97 22.36 15.36
C ASN A 53 15.11 21.30 16.03
N THR A 54 14.08 21.74 16.75
CA THR A 54 12.98 20.87 17.19
C THR A 54 12.02 20.65 16.00
N TYR A 55 11.75 19.39 15.66
CA TYR A 55 11.01 19.01 14.45
C TYR A 55 9.64 19.69 14.39
N GLU A 56 8.86 19.61 15.46
CA GLU A 56 7.49 20.12 15.51
C GLU A 56 7.45 21.63 15.27
N VAL A 57 8.34 22.38 15.92
CA VAL A 57 8.43 23.85 15.83
C VAL A 57 8.76 24.30 14.41
N ALA A 58 9.79 23.70 13.80
CA ALA A 58 10.22 24.04 12.45
C ALA A 58 9.20 23.61 11.40
N ALA A 59 8.61 22.42 11.55
CA ALA A 59 7.60 21.90 10.63
C ALA A 59 6.33 22.75 10.66
N ASP A 60 5.85 23.14 11.83
CA ASP A 60 4.65 23.98 11.95
C ASP A 60 4.87 25.37 11.36
N LYS A 61 6.07 25.95 11.53
CA LYS A 61 6.40 27.22 10.86
C LYS A 61 6.42 27.09 9.34
N LEU A 62 6.98 26.01 8.79
CA LEU A 62 6.98 25.77 7.35
C LEU A 62 5.57 25.50 6.78
N LYS A 63 4.66 24.92 7.59
CA LYS A 63 3.24 24.76 7.22
C LYS A 63 2.50 26.09 7.22
N GLU A 64 2.76 26.95 8.22
CA GLU A 64 2.23 28.32 8.26
C GLU A 64 2.66 29.11 7.02
N LEU A 65 3.87 28.87 6.53
CA LEU A 65 4.41 29.46 5.30
C LEU A 65 3.97 28.75 4.01
N GLU A 66 3.12 27.72 4.11
CA GLU A 66 2.58 26.94 2.97
C GLU A 66 3.64 26.29 2.06
N VAL A 67 4.86 26.09 2.55
CA VAL A 67 5.98 25.51 1.77
C VAL A 67 6.37 24.10 2.22
N PHE A 68 5.88 23.64 3.39
CA PHE A 68 6.28 22.35 3.95
C PHE A 68 6.07 21.18 2.98
N ASP A 69 4.98 21.22 2.19
CA ASP A 69 4.64 20.18 1.25
C ASP A 69 5.60 20.06 0.05
N PHE A 70 6.50 21.01 -0.17
CA PHE A 70 7.51 20.91 -1.23
C PHE A 70 8.79 20.19 -0.78
N PHE A 71 8.90 19.88 0.50
CA PHE A 71 10.04 19.17 1.07
C PHE A 71 9.75 17.67 1.21
N VAL A 72 10.78 16.86 0.96
CA VAL A 72 10.78 15.42 1.21
C VAL A 72 11.92 15.05 2.13
N PHE A 73 11.73 14.02 2.96
CA PHE A 73 12.73 13.55 3.93
C PHE A 73 13.27 14.67 4.84
N PRO A 74 12.43 15.52 5.48
CA PRO A 74 12.93 16.58 6.34
C PRO A 74 13.73 15.98 7.51
N SER A 75 15.01 16.34 7.59
CA SER A 75 15.92 15.92 8.65
C SER A 75 16.10 17.07 9.64
N ILE A 76 15.27 17.10 10.68
CA ILE A 76 15.26 18.18 11.68
C ILE A 76 15.49 17.58 13.07
N ASP A 77 16.71 17.74 13.57
CA ASP A 77 17.13 17.28 14.89
C ASP A 77 18.49 17.90 15.25
N TRP A 78 18.88 17.81 16.52
CA TRP A 78 20.09 18.44 17.05
C TRP A 78 21.41 17.72 16.75
N SER A 79 21.38 16.58 16.05
CA SER A 79 22.59 15.83 15.73
C SER A 79 23.38 16.44 14.55
N PRO A 80 24.68 16.10 14.41
CA PRO A 80 25.54 16.65 13.35
C PRO A 80 24.97 16.45 11.94
N LYS A 81 25.17 17.43 11.04
CA LYS A 81 24.47 17.47 9.75
C LYS A 81 25.14 16.58 8.72
N GLY A 82 26.47 16.42 8.76
CA GLY A 82 27.23 15.71 7.72
C GLY A 82 26.79 14.26 7.53
N GLN A 83 26.70 13.49 8.62
CA GLN A 83 26.25 12.09 8.55
C GLN A 83 24.76 11.98 8.17
N ARG A 84 23.92 12.93 8.60
CA ARG A 84 22.50 12.97 8.23
C ARG A 84 22.32 13.25 6.73
N ILE A 85 23.06 14.21 6.18
CA ILE A 85 23.09 14.51 4.74
C ILE A 85 23.53 13.28 3.95
N ARG A 86 24.63 12.62 4.36
CA ARG A 86 25.09 11.38 3.70
C ARG A 86 24.00 10.30 3.69
N ASN A 87 23.33 10.10 4.82
CA ASN A 87 22.24 9.12 4.93
C ASN A 87 21.04 9.51 4.06
N LEU A 88 20.69 10.79 4.00
CA LEU A 88 19.61 11.33 3.19
C LEU A 88 19.87 11.12 1.70
N ILE A 89 21.07 11.49 1.22
CA ILE A 89 21.50 11.27 -0.17
C ILE A 89 21.43 9.78 -0.53
N LYS A 90 21.89 8.91 0.37
CA LYS A 90 21.83 7.45 0.20
C LYS A 90 20.39 6.93 0.13
N THR A 91 19.52 7.37 1.02
CA THR A 91 18.11 6.96 1.09
C THR A 91 17.37 7.36 -0.18
N MET A 92 17.60 8.59 -0.66
CA MET A 92 17.05 9.10 -1.91
C MET A 92 17.72 8.49 -3.16
N SER A 93 18.74 7.62 -2.99
CA SER A 93 19.50 6.99 -4.07
C SER A 93 20.07 8.00 -5.08
N LEU A 94 20.57 9.12 -4.56
CA LEU A 94 21.22 10.18 -5.33
C LEU A 94 22.74 10.09 -5.24
N ARG A 95 23.42 10.76 -6.17
CA ARG A 95 24.89 10.95 -6.13
C ARG A 95 25.17 12.31 -5.52
N ALA A 96 26.22 12.40 -4.70
CA ALA A 96 26.59 13.64 -4.03
C ALA A 96 26.83 14.80 -5.02
N GLU A 97 27.47 14.55 -6.17
CA GLU A 97 27.66 15.57 -7.23
C GLU A 97 26.37 16.15 -7.84
N ASN A 98 25.21 15.57 -7.54
CA ASN A 98 23.91 16.08 -7.99
C ASN A 98 23.14 16.82 -6.87
N VAL A 99 23.77 17.07 -5.73
CA VAL A 99 23.12 17.59 -4.52
C VAL A 99 23.79 18.90 -4.11
N LEU A 100 22.98 19.92 -3.85
CA LEU A 100 23.40 21.19 -3.28
C LEU A 100 22.91 21.30 -1.84
N PHE A 101 23.81 21.55 -0.89
CA PHE A 101 23.48 21.88 0.50
C PHE A 101 23.67 23.38 0.77
N LEU A 102 22.64 24.03 1.30
CA LEU A 102 22.63 25.45 1.64
C LEU A 102 22.57 25.63 3.16
N ASP A 103 23.54 26.35 3.72
CA ASP A 103 23.70 26.60 5.16
C ASP A 103 24.58 27.84 5.35
N ASP A 104 24.26 28.69 6.32
CA ASP A 104 25.05 29.88 6.63
C ASP A 104 26.32 29.57 7.44
N ASP A 105 26.33 28.46 8.17
CA ASP A 105 27.48 28.04 8.99
C ASP A 105 28.48 27.21 8.16
N ILE A 106 29.66 27.81 7.94
CA ILE A 106 30.81 27.20 7.25
C ILE A 106 31.17 25.83 7.85
N THR A 107 31.01 25.63 9.16
CA THR A 107 31.30 24.36 9.83
C THR A 107 30.40 23.24 9.33
N ASN A 108 29.10 23.51 9.16
CA ASN A 108 28.14 22.54 8.63
C ASN A 108 28.45 22.22 7.15
N LEU A 109 28.85 23.23 6.36
CA LEU A 109 29.24 23.06 4.95
C LEU A 109 30.48 22.15 4.81
N GLU A 110 31.51 22.35 5.62
CA GLU A 110 32.71 21.52 5.62
C GLU A 110 32.45 20.11 6.17
N GLU A 111 31.56 19.97 7.16
CA GLU A 111 31.10 18.66 7.62
C GLU A 111 30.40 17.88 6.49
N ALA A 112 29.51 18.54 5.75
CA ALA A 112 28.81 17.93 4.61
C ALA A 112 29.79 17.43 3.54
N LYS A 113 30.80 18.23 3.18
CA LYS A 113 31.88 17.83 2.27
C LYS A 113 32.70 16.66 2.81
N HIS A 114 33.01 16.65 4.11
CA HIS A 114 33.80 15.56 4.71
C HIS A 114 33.11 14.20 4.52
N TYR A 115 31.81 14.12 4.79
CA TYR A 115 31.04 12.88 4.65
C TYR A 115 30.58 12.58 3.22
N SER A 116 30.49 13.60 2.36
CA SER A 116 30.09 13.50 0.96
C SER A 116 31.00 14.37 0.07
N PRO A 117 32.22 13.93 -0.28
CA PRO A 117 33.24 14.77 -0.92
C PRO A 117 32.85 15.47 -2.22
N GLU A 118 31.92 14.89 -2.99
CA GLU A 118 31.46 15.46 -4.27
C GLU A 118 30.23 16.37 -4.13
N ILE A 119 29.71 16.57 -2.91
CA ILE A 119 28.54 17.42 -2.68
C ILE A 119 28.84 18.89 -3.01
N MET A 120 27.90 19.56 -3.65
CA MET A 120 27.95 21.00 -3.79
C MET A 120 27.44 21.64 -2.50
N VAL A 121 28.13 22.66 -2.01
CA VAL A 121 27.71 23.42 -0.82
C VAL A 121 27.78 24.91 -1.12
N GLY A 122 26.94 25.71 -0.48
CA GLY A 122 26.98 27.17 -0.61
C GLY A 122 26.25 27.87 0.52
N GLY A 123 26.77 29.02 0.96
CA GLY A 123 26.07 29.91 1.88
C GLY A 123 25.17 30.91 1.15
N PRO A 124 24.66 31.92 1.86
CA PRO A 124 23.80 32.97 1.30
C PRO A 124 24.36 33.67 0.05
N GLU A 125 25.68 33.67 -0.14
CA GLU A 125 26.34 34.25 -1.31
C GLU A 125 25.98 33.57 -2.64
N VAL A 126 25.61 32.29 -2.62
CA VAL A 126 25.28 31.52 -3.84
C VAL A 126 23.85 31.79 -4.32
N PHE A 127 22.99 32.34 -3.47
CA PHE A 127 21.55 32.43 -3.71
C PHE A 127 21.22 33.29 -4.92
N SER A 128 21.94 34.41 -5.12
CA SER A 128 21.70 35.31 -6.27
C SER A 128 21.84 34.60 -7.61
N ASP A 129 22.88 33.78 -7.76
CA ASP A 129 23.14 33.08 -9.01
C ASP A 129 22.24 31.85 -9.16
N LEU A 130 21.90 31.18 -8.05
CA LEU A 130 20.92 30.11 -8.05
C LEU A 130 19.53 30.62 -8.48
N TYR A 131 19.08 31.78 -7.99
CA TYR A 131 17.80 32.38 -8.43
C TYR A 131 17.79 32.65 -9.94
N LYS A 132 18.87 33.22 -10.48
CA LYS A 132 18.98 33.48 -11.93
C LYS A 132 18.94 32.19 -12.73
N PHE A 133 19.65 31.17 -12.27
CA PHE A 133 19.68 29.86 -12.90
C PHE A 133 18.29 29.22 -12.94
N VAL A 134 17.57 29.18 -11.82
CA VAL A 134 16.22 28.61 -11.74
C VAL A 134 15.25 29.40 -12.60
N ALA A 135 15.31 30.73 -12.59
CA ALA A 135 14.45 31.57 -13.41
C ALA A 135 14.67 31.38 -14.93
N ALA A 136 15.89 31.03 -15.34
CA ALA A 136 16.23 30.74 -16.73
C ALA A 136 15.98 29.27 -17.13
N SER A 137 15.71 28.38 -16.17
CA SER A 137 15.54 26.95 -16.40
C SER A 137 14.15 26.61 -16.93
N GLU A 138 14.08 25.57 -17.77
CA GLU A 138 12.82 25.07 -18.30
C GLU A 138 11.96 24.40 -17.21
N LYS A 139 10.68 24.81 -17.12
CA LYS A 139 9.69 24.24 -16.20
C LYS A 139 9.06 22.97 -16.77
N LYS A 140 9.76 21.84 -16.58
CA LYS A 140 9.40 20.54 -17.16
C LYS A 140 8.56 19.62 -16.26
N ASP A 141 8.23 20.03 -15.03
CA ASP A 141 7.50 19.20 -14.07
C ASP A 141 6.43 20.01 -13.31
N LEU A 142 5.58 20.75 -14.03
CA LEU A 142 4.52 21.59 -13.46
C LEU A 142 3.46 20.82 -12.66
N GLU A 143 3.29 19.54 -12.96
CA GLU A 143 2.41 18.62 -12.21
C GLU A 143 3.12 17.99 -11.00
N HIS A 144 4.34 18.45 -10.68
CA HIS A 144 5.17 18.04 -9.54
C HIS A 144 5.33 16.52 -9.41
N THR A 145 5.33 15.80 -10.53
CA THR A 145 5.33 14.33 -10.54
C THR A 145 6.57 13.76 -9.87
N ARG A 146 7.71 14.45 -9.91
CA ARG A 146 8.92 14.00 -9.21
C ARG A 146 8.80 14.17 -7.71
N LEU A 147 8.22 15.27 -7.24
CA LEU A 147 7.96 15.50 -5.81
C LEU A 147 7.10 14.36 -5.26
N ASP A 148 5.99 14.05 -5.92
CA ASP A 148 5.09 12.96 -5.52
C ASP A 148 5.80 11.60 -5.42
N ASN A 149 6.68 11.31 -6.38
CA ASN A 149 7.45 10.08 -6.36
C ASN A 149 8.43 10.00 -5.17
N TYR A 150 9.02 11.11 -4.74
CA TYR A 150 9.89 11.12 -3.56
C TYR A 150 9.08 11.10 -2.25
N LYS A 151 7.89 11.74 -2.20
CA LYS A 151 6.94 11.58 -1.09
C LYS A 151 6.50 10.13 -0.94
N LEU A 152 6.30 9.41 -2.05
CA LEU A 152 6.01 7.98 -2.04
C LEU A 152 7.19 7.18 -1.47
N LEU A 153 8.43 7.48 -1.89
CA LEU A 153 9.63 6.85 -1.34
C LEU A 153 9.77 7.10 0.17
N GLU A 154 9.43 8.28 0.65
CA GLU A 154 9.44 8.63 2.08
C GLU A 154 8.42 7.83 2.87
N LYS A 155 7.17 7.78 2.42
CA LYS A 155 6.11 6.94 3.03
C LYS A 155 6.57 5.49 3.11
N LYS A 156 7.19 4.99 2.06
CA LYS A 156 7.74 3.64 1.98
C LYS A 156 8.83 3.40 3.02
N GLU A 157 9.78 4.32 3.17
CA GLU A 157 10.88 4.21 4.13
C GLU A 157 10.36 4.17 5.58
N ILE A 158 9.36 5.00 5.90
CA ILE A 158 8.70 4.99 7.21
C ILE A 158 8.00 3.65 7.46
N GLU A 159 7.30 3.14 6.45
CA GLU A 159 6.55 1.89 6.55
C GLU A 159 7.47 0.67 6.61
N GLN A 160 8.58 0.65 5.85
CA GLN A 160 9.56 -0.42 5.87
C GLN A 160 10.17 -0.64 7.26
N LYS A 161 10.36 0.44 8.04
CA LYS A 161 10.84 0.37 9.43
C LYS A 161 9.87 -0.34 10.38
N LYS A 162 8.60 -0.52 10.00
CA LYS A 162 7.57 -1.23 10.79
C LYS A 162 7.61 -2.75 10.59
N TYR A 163 8.46 -3.27 9.70
CA TYR A 163 8.56 -4.69 9.39
C TYR A 163 9.88 -5.28 9.89
N ASP A 164 9.83 -6.48 10.47
CA ASP A 164 11.01 -7.18 11.00
C ASP A 164 11.93 -7.75 9.89
N SER A 165 11.45 -7.83 8.65
CA SER A 165 12.24 -8.25 7.51
C SER A 165 11.86 -7.52 6.22
N ASN A 166 12.87 -7.25 5.39
CA ASN A 166 12.68 -6.64 4.07
C ASN A 166 11.79 -7.49 3.16
N GLU A 167 11.87 -8.82 3.28
CA GLU A 167 11.08 -9.73 2.47
C GLU A 167 9.58 -9.64 2.83
N ASP A 168 9.25 -9.59 4.13
CA ASP A 168 7.85 -9.41 4.59
C ASP A 168 7.28 -8.07 4.12
N PHE A 169 8.09 -7.01 4.19
CA PHE A 169 7.75 -5.70 3.64
C PHE A 169 7.46 -5.77 2.13
N LEU A 170 8.29 -6.47 1.35
CA LEU A 170 8.12 -6.60 -0.10
C LEU A 170 6.83 -7.36 -0.46
N TYR A 171 6.51 -8.45 0.23
CA TYR A 171 5.23 -9.16 0.04
C TYR A 171 4.04 -8.29 0.44
N ALA A 172 4.13 -7.60 1.58
CA ALA A 172 3.08 -6.71 2.05
C ALA A 172 2.88 -5.48 1.14
N SER A 173 3.90 -5.11 0.34
CA SER A 173 3.83 -3.96 -0.57
C SER A 173 2.91 -4.19 -1.78
N ASN A 174 2.57 -5.44 -2.12
CA ASN A 174 1.70 -5.79 -3.25
C ASN A 174 2.14 -5.14 -4.58
N ILE A 175 3.43 -5.28 -4.89
CA ILE A 175 4.07 -4.65 -6.06
C ILE A 175 3.50 -5.24 -7.34
N LYS A 176 3.07 -4.39 -8.26
CA LYS A 176 2.50 -4.74 -9.57
C LYS A 176 3.32 -4.12 -10.69
N VAL A 177 3.84 -4.97 -11.58
CA VAL A 177 4.65 -4.53 -12.73
C VAL A 177 3.85 -4.65 -14.03
N GLY A 178 3.85 -3.58 -14.82
CA GLY A 178 3.42 -3.55 -16.22
C GLY A 178 4.61 -3.40 -17.17
N ILE A 179 4.59 -4.13 -18.28
CA ILE A 179 5.57 -4.06 -19.36
C ILE A 179 4.81 -3.64 -20.62
N ILE A 180 5.09 -2.47 -21.18
CA ILE A 180 4.31 -1.88 -22.29
C ILE A 180 5.22 -1.64 -23.49
N GLU A 181 4.86 -2.24 -24.62
CA GLU A 181 5.65 -2.20 -25.86
C GLU A 181 5.42 -0.92 -26.69
N ASP A 182 4.30 -0.24 -26.50
CA ASP A 182 3.97 1.01 -27.21
C ASP A 182 4.78 2.20 -26.66
N CYS A 183 6.05 2.28 -27.04
CA CYS A 183 7.02 3.22 -26.49
C CYS A 183 6.98 4.61 -27.14
N ILE A 184 6.45 4.73 -28.36
CA ILE A 184 6.51 5.99 -29.13
C ILE A 184 5.81 7.15 -28.41
N PRO A 185 4.60 6.99 -27.83
CA PRO A 185 3.95 8.07 -27.09
C PRO A 185 4.75 8.56 -25.87
N GLU A 186 5.59 7.70 -25.28
CA GLU A 186 6.34 7.99 -24.06
C GLU A 186 7.84 8.23 -24.32
N MET A 187 8.24 8.42 -25.58
CA MET A 187 9.65 8.54 -26.00
C MET A 187 10.42 9.60 -25.20
N GLU A 188 9.80 10.75 -24.96
CA GLU A 188 10.41 11.86 -24.19
C GLU A 188 10.75 11.44 -22.75
N ARG A 189 9.84 10.72 -22.09
CA ARG A 189 10.04 10.24 -20.71
C ARG A 189 11.04 9.09 -20.66
N ILE A 190 11.03 8.20 -21.66
CA ILE A 190 12.03 7.13 -21.81
C ILE A 190 13.43 7.74 -22.00
N HIS A 191 13.54 8.78 -22.83
CA HIS A 191 14.80 9.49 -23.04
C HIS A 191 15.29 10.19 -21.76
N ASP A 192 14.42 10.88 -21.01
CA ASP A 192 14.78 11.47 -19.72
C ASP A 192 15.29 10.40 -18.72
N LEU A 193 14.62 9.24 -18.67
CA LEU A 193 15.04 8.11 -17.85
C LEU A 193 16.40 7.54 -18.28
N LEU A 194 16.64 7.39 -19.58
CA LEU A 194 17.90 6.94 -20.17
C LEU A 194 19.06 7.88 -19.78
N MET A 195 18.85 9.19 -19.88
CA MET A 195 19.86 10.20 -19.57
C MET A 195 20.17 10.30 -18.08
N ARG A 196 19.19 10.03 -17.21
CA ARG A 196 19.31 10.20 -15.76
C ARG A 196 19.69 8.93 -14.99
N SER A 197 19.40 7.75 -15.54
CA SER A 197 19.68 6.47 -14.90
C SER A 197 21.18 6.19 -14.86
N ASN A 198 21.68 5.91 -13.65
CA ASN A 198 23.09 5.62 -13.42
C ASN A 198 23.26 4.27 -12.71
N GLN A 199 22.83 4.16 -11.46
CA GLN A 199 23.06 2.98 -10.61
C GLN A 199 22.33 1.71 -11.07
N LEU A 200 21.23 1.87 -11.82
CA LEU A 200 20.46 0.80 -12.44
C LEU A 200 20.40 0.91 -13.96
N ASN A 201 21.37 1.59 -14.59
CA ASN A 201 21.57 1.48 -16.03
C ASN A 201 22.67 0.44 -16.26
N TYR A 202 22.31 -0.71 -16.83
CA TYR A 202 23.23 -1.86 -16.94
C TYR A 202 24.18 -1.73 -18.12
N THR A 203 23.75 -1.10 -19.22
CA THR A 203 24.58 -0.98 -20.43
C THR A 203 25.32 0.36 -20.48
N LYS A 204 24.92 1.35 -19.66
CA LYS A 204 25.42 2.74 -19.62
C LYS A 204 25.33 3.49 -20.95
N LYS A 205 24.66 2.91 -21.96
CA LYS A 205 24.45 3.54 -23.25
C LYS A 205 23.48 4.69 -23.10
N ARG A 206 23.90 5.88 -23.50
CA ARG A 206 23.07 7.08 -23.61
C ARG A 206 23.09 7.49 -25.07
N ILE A 207 21.93 7.44 -25.70
CA ILE A 207 21.77 7.75 -27.11
C ILE A 207 20.88 8.99 -27.24
N PRO A 208 21.13 9.85 -28.25
CA PRO A 208 20.30 11.01 -28.52
C PRO A 208 18.89 10.59 -28.96
N LYS A 209 17.94 11.55 -28.96
CA LYS A 209 16.53 11.30 -29.25
C LYS A 209 16.31 10.67 -30.63
N GLU A 210 17.10 11.07 -31.62
CA GLU A 210 17.04 10.60 -32.99
C GLU A 210 17.40 9.10 -33.08
N GLU A 211 18.44 8.69 -32.36
CA GLU A 211 18.84 7.29 -32.28
C GLU A 211 17.84 6.46 -31.47
N LEU A 212 17.29 7.02 -30.38
CA LEU A 212 16.22 6.36 -29.63
C LEU A 212 14.98 6.13 -30.51
N LYS A 213 14.57 7.13 -31.28
CA LYS A 213 13.46 7.01 -32.23
C LYS A 213 13.71 5.91 -33.26
N ALA A 214 14.91 5.89 -33.87
CA ALA A 214 15.28 4.85 -34.83
C ALA A 214 15.28 3.45 -34.19
N LEU A 215 15.68 3.33 -32.93
CA LEU A 215 15.63 2.07 -32.18
C LEU A 215 14.19 1.62 -31.91
N LEU A 216 13.30 2.53 -31.51
CA LEU A 216 11.88 2.25 -31.25
C LEU A 216 11.11 1.87 -32.53
N GLU A 217 11.49 2.42 -33.67
CA GLU A 217 10.88 2.13 -34.98
C GLU A 217 11.48 0.87 -35.66
N ASN A 218 12.55 0.30 -35.11
CA ASN A 218 13.23 -0.86 -35.67
C ASN A 218 12.42 -2.15 -35.44
N LYS A 219 11.93 -2.76 -36.53
CA LYS A 219 11.14 -4.01 -36.50
C LYS A 219 11.88 -5.24 -35.95
N ASN A 220 13.21 -5.20 -35.91
CA ASN A 220 14.03 -6.27 -35.34
C ASN A 220 14.34 -6.05 -33.85
N ALA A 221 13.93 -4.91 -33.28
CA ALA A 221 14.08 -4.61 -31.86
C ALA A 221 12.75 -4.83 -31.13
N THR A 222 12.80 -5.45 -29.96
CA THR A 222 11.68 -5.50 -29.02
C THR A 222 11.96 -4.49 -27.91
N CYS A 223 11.21 -3.38 -27.92
CA CYS A 223 11.34 -2.33 -26.93
C CYS A 223 10.11 -2.31 -26.02
N ALA A 224 10.32 -2.10 -24.72
CA ALA A 224 9.22 -1.82 -23.81
C ALA A 224 9.67 -0.94 -22.66
N TYR A 225 8.75 -0.13 -22.16
CA TYR A 225 8.92 0.58 -20.90
C TYR A 225 8.17 -0.13 -19.76
N ILE A 226 8.64 0.13 -18.54
CA ILE A 226 8.17 -0.56 -17.34
C ILE A 226 7.46 0.45 -16.44
N VAL A 227 6.27 0.08 -15.97
CA VAL A 227 5.51 0.84 -14.97
C VAL A 227 5.29 0.02 -13.72
N VAL A 228 5.32 0.66 -12.56
CA VAL A 228 5.14 -0.01 -11.26
C VAL A 228 4.08 0.69 -10.44
N ASN A 229 3.24 -0.10 -9.79
CA ASN A 229 2.30 0.35 -8.78
C ASN A 229 2.40 -0.56 -7.55
N ASP A 230 2.30 -0.03 -6.35
CA ASP A 230 2.24 -0.82 -5.12
C ASP A 230 1.17 -0.25 -4.18
N LYS A 231 1.14 -0.69 -2.91
CA LYS A 231 0.15 -0.16 -1.94
C LYS A 231 0.35 1.31 -1.58
N PHE A 232 1.52 1.89 -1.83
CA PHE A 232 1.87 3.27 -1.51
C PHE A 232 1.54 4.21 -2.68
N GLY A 233 1.56 3.70 -3.91
CA GLY A 233 1.08 4.40 -5.08
C GLY A 233 1.79 4.03 -6.38
N ASN A 234 1.58 4.87 -7.41
CA ASN A 234 2.09 4.67 -8.76
C ASN A 234 3.46 5.37 -8.93
N TYR A 235 4.43 4.65 -9.47
CA TYR A 235 5.80 5.14 -9.68
C TYR A 235 6.02 5.75 -11.07
N GLY A 236 5.01 5.66 -11.95
CA GLY A 236 5.12 6.04 -13.36
C GLY A 236 6.05 5.11 -14.14
N ILE A 237 6.70 5.67 -15.16
CA ILE A 237 7.70 4.95 -15.96
C ILE A 237 8.99 4.83 -15.16
N ILE A 238 9.34 3.60 -14.80
CA ILE A 238 10.51 3.30 -13.97
C ILE A 238 11.56 2.47 -14.69
N GLY A 239 11.34 2.05 -15.93
CA GLY A 239 12.31 1.23 -16.63
C GLY A 239 12.11 1.23 -18.13
N PHE A 240 13.16 0.84 -18.84
CA PHE A 240 13.15 0.66 -20.28
C PHE A 240 14.10 -0.48 -20.65
N TYR A 241 13.69 -1.29 -21.62
CA TYR A 241 14.59 -2.23 -22.28
C TYR A 241 14.41 -2.20 -23.79
N ALA A 242 15.49 -2.57 -24.49
CA ALA A 242 15.50 -2.86 -25.91
C ALA A 242 16.28 -4.15 -26.16
N VAL A 243 15.61 -5.16 -26.69
CA VAL A 243 16.23 -6.42 -27.13
C VAL A 243 16.43 -6.36 -28.63
N LEU A 244 17.67 -6.51 -29.10
CA LEU A 244 18.03 -6.57 -30.51
C LEU A 244 18.98 -7.77 -30.71
N ASN A 245 18.71 -8.62 -31.71
CA ASN A 245 19.53 -9.80 -31.99
C ASN A 245 19.76 -10.71 -30.76
N ALA A 246 18.70 -10.92 -29.95
CA ALA A 246 18.75 -11.68 -28.68
C ALA A 246 19.71 -11.11 -27.61
N ARG A 247 20.11 -9.84 -27.73
CA ARG A 247 20.91 -9.11 -26.76
C ARG A 247 20.12 -7.93 -26.18
N LEU A 248 20.31 -7.65 -24.90
CA LEU A 248 19.81 -6.42 -24.28
C LEU A 248 20.76 -5.26 -24.63
N GLU A 249 20.34 -4.45 -25.61
CA GLU A 249 21.06 -3.23 -25.99
C GLU A 249 20.84 -2.12 -24.96
N HIS A 250 19.63 -2.02 -24.43
CA HIS A 250 19.28 -1.17 -23.31
C HIS A 250 18.58 -2.00 -22.24
N PHE A 251 19.01 -1.81 -20.99
CA PHE A 251 18.36 -2.36 -19.82
C PHE A 251 18.61 -1.42 -18.65
N LEU A 252 17.58 -0.67 -18.26
CA LEU A 252 17.73 0.38 -17.27
C LEU A 252 16.48 0.60 -16.43
N PHE A 253 16.68 1.02 -15.18
CA PHE A 253 15.62 1.30 -14.22
C PHE A 253 15.88 2.57 -13.41
N SER A 254 14.81 3.13 -12.85
CA SER A 254 14.84 4.22 -11.90
C SER A 254 15.41 3.75 -10.57
N CYS A 255 16.28 4.55 -9.96
CA CYS A 255 16.91 4.20 -8.68
C CYS A 255 15.89 4.15 -7.53
N ARG A 256 14.68 4.72 -7.71
CA ARG A 256 13.58 4.67 -6.72
C ARG A 256 13.00 3.26 -6.51
N THR A 257 13.26 2.34 -7.44
CA THR A 257 12.82 0.94 -7.31
C THR A 257 13.92 0.00 -6.82
N ILE A 258 15.07 0.52 -6.38
CA ILE A 258 16.15 -0.29 -5.81
C ILE A 258 15.61 -1.15 -4.66
N GLY A 259 16.03 -2.41 -4.64
CA GLY A 259 15.65 -3.37 -3.60
C GLY A 259 14.24 -3.96 -3.76
N LEU A 260 13.47 -3.54 -4.78
CA LEU A 260 12.16 -4.12 -5.08
C LEU A 260 12.23 -5.36 -5.98
N GLY A 261 13.37 -5.64 -6.63
CA GLY A 261 13.55 -6.81 -7.50
C GLY A 261 12.90 -6.68 -8.88
N ILE A 262 12.53 -5.45 -9.31
CA ILE A 262 11.85 -5.22 -10.58
C ILE A 262 12.77 -5.59 -11.76
N GLU A 263 14.04 -5.24 -11.66
CA GLU A 263 15.09 -5.58 -12.61
C GLU A 263 15.18 -7.09 -12.85
N GLN A 264 15.22 -7.89 -11.77
CA GLN A 264 15.28 -9.35 -11.86
C GLN A 264 13.97 -9.93 -12.42
N TYR A 265 12.82 -9.34 -12.05
CA TYR A 265 11.53 -9.72 -12.61
C TYR A 265 11.50 -9.56 -14.12
N VAL A 266 11.86 -8.38 -14.63
CA VAL A 266 11.86 -8.10 -16.07
C VAL A 266 12.87 -8.98 -16.79
N TYR A 267 14.09 -9.13 -16.26
CA TYR A 267 15.11 -9.98 -16.86
C TYR A 267 14.65 -11.44 -17.00
N SER A 268 13.98 -11.97 -15.97
CA SER A 268 13.37 -13.30 -15.99
C SER A 268 12.21 -13.42 -16.99
N LYS A 269 11.37 -12.38 -17.12
CA LYS A 269 10.27 -12.37 -18.11
C LYS A 269 10.76 -12.34 -19.55
N LEU A 270 11.93 -11.75 -19.79
CA LEU A 270 12.59 -11.76 -21.09
C LEU A 270 13.31 -13.08 -21.40
N ASN A 271 13.27 -14.06 -20.48
CA ASN A 271 13.99 -15.32 -20.58
C ASN A 271 15.52 -15.12 -20.73
N TYR A 272 16.07 -14.19 -19.93
CA TYR A 272 17.50 -13.99 -19.73
C TYR A 272 18.30 -13.76 -21.04
N PRO A 273 17.92 -12.78 -21.88
CA PRO A 273 18.71 -12.43 -23.06
C PRO A 273 20.13 -12.03 -22.65
N LYS A 274 21.08 -12.12 -23.60
CA LYS A 274 22.48 -11.78 -23.32
C LYS A 274 22.57 -10.31 -22.90
N LEU A 275 23.05 -10.04 -21.70
CA LEU A 275 23.26 -8.71 -21.15
C LEU A 275 24.75 -8.50 -20.89
N GLU A 276 25.30 -7.41 -21.41
CA GLU A 276 26.67 -6.98 -21.14
C GLU A 276 26.60 -5.81 -20.15
N VAL A 277 27.01 -6.08 -18.91
CA VAL A 277 26.98 -5.08 -17.84
C VAL A 277 28.25 -4.22 -17.91
N VAL A 278 28.08 -2.91 -17.99
CA VAL A 278 29.17 -1.94 -18.10
C VAL A 278 29.27 -1.15 -16.80
N GLY A 279 30.43 -1.22 -16.13
CA GLY A 279 30.69 -0.53 -14.87
C GLY A 279 29.84 -1.04 -13.70
N ASP A 280 29.83 -0.26 -12.62
CA ASP A 280 29.14 -0.66 -11.39
C ASP A 280 27.61 -0.48 -11.49
N VAL A 281 26.89 -1.50 -11.05
CA VAL A 281 25.43 -1.48 -10.85
C VAL A 281 25.10 -1.90 -9.42
N VAL A 282 24.08 -1.27 -8.84
CA VAL A 282 23.74 -1.48 -7.41
C VAL A 282 23.06 -2.84 -7.17
N SER A 283 22.43 -3.40 -8.19
CA SER A 283 21.84 -4.75 -8.17
C SER A 283 22.28 -5.52 -9.42
N ASN A 284 22.69 -6.77 -9.25
CA ASN A 284 22.98 -7.65 -10.38
C ASN A 284 21.73 -8.45 -10.75
N VAL A 285 21.53 -8.67 -12.05
CA VAL A 285 20.55 -9.64 -12.56
C VAL A 285 21.26 -10.91 -13.01
N ASN A 286 20.59 -12.05 -12.88
CA ASN A 286 21.14 -13.36 -13.23
C ASN A 286 20.04 -14.31 -13.73
N GLU A 287 20.42 -15.51 -14.18
CA GLU A 287 19.51 -16.56 -14.65
C GLU A 287 18.74 -17.24 -13.51
N THR A 288 18.06 -16.46 -12.68
CA THR A 288 17.17 -16.94 -11.61
C THR A 288 15.75 -16.47 -11.82
N LYS A 289 14.79 -17.21 -11.24
CA LYS A 289 13.37 -16.86 -11.38
C LYS A 289 13.04 -15.44 -10.90
N ALA A 290 12.01 -14.90 -11.54
CA ALA A 290 11.37 -13.66 -11.12
C ALA A 290 11.02 -13.67 -9.62
N PRO A 291 11.24 -12.56 -8.91
CA PRO A 291 10.87 -12.44 -7.51
C PRO A 291 9.37 -12.68 -7.28
N LEU A 292 9.07 -13.41 -6.21
CA LEU A 292 7.73 -13.95 -5.95
C LEU A 292 6.76 -12.90 -5.38
N TRP A 293 7.26 -11.80 -4.83
CA TRP A 293 6.46 -10.70 -4.30
C TRP A 293 5.95 -9.72 -5.36
N ILE A 294 6.35 -9.91 -6.63
CA ILE A 294 5.91 -9.08 -7.76
C ILE A 294 4.72 -9.74 -8.46
N ASN A 295 3.58 -9.09 -8.37
CA ASN A 295 2.32 -9.47 -8.98
C ASN A 295 2.23 -8.91 -10.41
N LYS A 296 1.59 -9.64 -11.33
CA LYS A 296 1.44 -9.21 -12.73
C LYS A 296 0.34 -8.15 -12.85
N LYS A 297 0.61 -7.02 -13.52
CA LYS A 297 -0.43 -6.13 -14.05
C LYS A 297 -0.93 -6.73 -15.38
N ASN A 298 -2.22 -6.96 -15.55
CA ASN A 298 -2.77 -7.40 -16.84
C ASN A 298 -2.60 -6.27 -17.86
N THR A 299 -1.79 -6.51 -18.89
CA THR A 299 -1.64 -5.64 -20.05
C THR A 299 -2.81 -5.84 -21.01
N ALA A 300 -3.83 -4.99 -20.90
CA ALA A 300 -4.74 -4.62 -21.98
C ALA A 300 -5.63 -3.47 -21.47
N GLY A 301 -5.44 -2.27 -22.00
CA GLY A 301 -6.25 -1.09 -21.71
C GLY A 301 -5.40 0.16 -21.60
N ASN A 302 -5.51 1.03 -22.61
CA ASN A 302 -4.88 2.34 -22.66
C ASN A 302 -5.06 3.09 -21.33
N ILE A 303 -3.95 3.67 -20.85
CA ILE A 303 -3.91 4.50 -19.66
C ILE A 303 -4.49 5.86 -20.04
N ASN A 304 -5.75 6.09 -19.69
CA ASN A 304 -6.16 7.44 -19.32
C ASN A 304 -5.75 7.65 -17.87
N VAL A 305 -4.83 8.59 -17.69
CA VAL A 305 -4.52 9.20 -16.41
C VAL A 305 -5.77 9.96 -15.99
N ASN A 306 -6.56 9.38 -15.09
CA ASN A 306 -7.32 10.07 -14.05
C ASN A 306 -8.17 9.06 -13.26
N THR A 307 -8.28 9.34 -11.96
CA THR A 307 -9.22 8.79 -10.96
C THR A 307 -8.93 7.45 -10.29
N ALA A 308 -9.20 7.52 -8.99
CA ALA A 308 -9.14 6.55 -7.92
C ALA A 308 -9.78 5.19 -8.21
N THR A 309 -9.24 4.17 -7.53
CA THR A 309 -9.94 2.94 -7.09
C THR A 309 -11.10 2.46 -7.95
N GLU A 310 -10.79 1.81 -9.08
CA GLU A 310 -11.76 0.91 -9.71
C GLU A 310 -11.30 -0.54 -9.57
N ASN A 311 -12.14 -1.30 -8.86
CA ASN A 311 -12.17 -2.75 -8.80
C ASN A 311 -12.12 -3.35 -10.22
N THR A 312 -10.96 -3.78 -10.67
CA THR A 312 -10.80 -4.32 -12.03
C THR A 312 -11.59 -5.61 -12.18
N ILE A 313 -12.60 -5.54 -13.04
CA ILE A 313 -13.52 -6.61 -13.41
C ILE A 313 -12.73 -7.69 -14.17
N SER A 314 -12.37 -8.76 -13.48
CA SER A 314 -12.08 -10.04 -14.13
C SER A 314 -13.40 -10.65 -14.57
N GLY A 315 -13.64 -10.73 -15.89
CA GLY A 315 -14.81 -11.39 -16.47
C GLY A 315 -14.90 -12.91 -16.22
N ASN A 316 -13.94 -13.49 -15.47
CA ASN A 316 -13.85 -14.92 -15.19
C ASN A 316 -13.96 -15.29 -13.69
N ALA A 317 -14.16 -14.35 -12.78
CA ALA A 317 -14.28 -14.66 -11.35
C ALA A 317 -15.48 -15.60 -11.09
N LYS A 318 -15.20 -16.73 -10.42
CA LYS A 318 -16.20 -17.75 -10.04
C LYS A 318 -16.59 -17.67 -8.57
N PHE A 319 -15.76 -17.02 -7.76
CA PHE A 319 -15.96 -16.89 -6.33
C PHE A 319 -15.93 -15.41 -5.94
N LEU A 320 -16.83 -15.00 -5.06
CA LEU A 320 -16.80 -13.68 -4.43
C LEU A 320 -16.46 -13.84 -2.95
N PHE A 321 -15.58 -13.01 -2.43
CA PHE A 321 -15.21 -13.00 -1.02
C PHE A 321 -15.49 -11.63 -0.39
N LYS A 322 -16.41 -11.58 0.58
CA LYS A 322 -16.80 -10.37 1.33
C LYS A 322 -16.45 -10.55 2.82
N SER A 323 -15.43 -9.82 3.28
CA SER A 323 -14.93 -9.94 4.67
C SER A 323 -14.04 -8.76 5.10
N ALA A 324 -13.52 -8.78 6.33
CA ALA A 324 -12.44 -7.90 6.75
C ALA A 324 -11.14 -8.20 5.97
N CYS A 325 -10.23 -7.23 5.91
CA CYS A 325 -8.95 -7.33 5.18
C CYS A 325 -8.06 -8.50 5.61
N ASP A 326 -8.24 -9.00 6.83
CA ASP A 326 -7.41 -10.05 7.44
C ASP A 326 -7.44 -11.36 6.65
N PHE A 327 -8.49 -11.63 5.85
CA PHE A 327 -8.59 -12.83 5.01
C PHE A 327 -7.79 -12.78 3.70
N SER A 328 -7.19 -11.64 3.36
CA SER A 328 -6.30 -11.53 2.20
C SER A 328 -5.15 -12.55 2.26
N GLN A 329 -4.65 -12.85 3.46
CA GLN A 329 -3.59 -13.85 3.68
C GLN A 329 -4.04 -15.27 3.33
N VAL A 330 -5.29 -15.62 3.64
CA VAL A 330 -5.86 -16.95 3.36
C VAL A 330 -5.96 -17.20 1.85
N ILE A 331 -6.41 -16.19 1.09
CA ILE A 331 -6.50 -16.26 -0.38
C ILE A 331 -5.11 -16.41 -1.02
N GLY A 332 -4.07 -15.83 -0.40
CA GLY A 332 -2.68 -15.98 -0.84
C GLY A 332 -2.18 -17.43 -0.86
N TYR A 333 -2.76 -18.32 -0.04
CA TYR A 333 -2.42 -19.75 -0.03
C TYR A 333 -3.20 -20.58 -1.07
N ILE A 334 -3.95 -19.95 -1.97
CA ILE A 334 -4.70 -20.63 -3.03
C ILE A 334 -3.98 -20.42 -4.36
N LYS A 335 -3.73 -21.50 -5.11
CA LYS A 335 -2.98 -21.45 -6.38
C LYS A 335 -3.69 -20.69 -7.50
N ASN A 336 -4.97 -20.96 -7.71
CA ASN A 336 -5.81 -20.32 -8.74
C ASN A 336 -6.64 -19.21 -8.10
N ASN A 337 -5.95 -18.30 -7.39
CA ASN A 337 -6.60 -17.20 -6.66
C ASN A 337 -7.25 -16.15 -7.60
N ASP A 338 -6.93 -16.19 -8.89
CA ASP A 338 -7.53 -15.38 -9.95
C ASP A 338 -9.03 -15.64 -10.16
N LEU A 339 -9.52 -16.79 -9.68
CA LEU A 339 -10.94 -17.14 -9.65
C LEU A 339 -11.72 -16.41 -8.55
N PHE A 340 -11.04 -15.76 -7.60
CA PHE A 340 -11.66 -15.02 -6.51
C PHE A 340 -11.68 -13.51 -6.81
N ARG A 341 -12.88 -12.93 -6.75
CA ARG A 341 -13.04 -11.49 -6.54
C ARG A 341 -13.12 -11.24 -5.03
N CYS A 342 -12.26 -10.36 -4.51
CA CYS A 342 -12.28 -9.99 -3.10
C CYS A 342 -12.81 -8.57 -2.94
N GLU A 343 -13.84 -8.40 -2.12
CA GLU A 343 -14.40 -7.11 -1.71
C GLU A 343 -14.23 -7.00 -0.19
N PHE A 344 -13.01 -6.63 0.23
CA PHE A 344 -12.70 -6.39 1.63
C PHE A 344 -13.00 -4.95 2.04
N ASN A 345 -13.05 -4.70 3.36
CA ASN A 345 -13.05 -3.33 3.89
C ASN A 345 -11.92 -2.52 3.23
N TYR A 346 -12.12 -1.23 3.00
CA TYR A 346 -11.14 -0.40 2.30
C TYR A 346 -11.07 0.98 2.92
N VAL A 347 -10.02 1.71 2.58
CA VAL A 347 -9.86 3.11 2.97
C VAL A 347 -10.42 3.97 1.84
N SER A 348 -11.36 4.85 2.15
CA SER A 348 -11.92 5.77 1.17
C SER A 348 -10.84 6.71 0.65
N THR A 349 -10.72 6.87 -0.68
CA THR A 349 -9.76 7.79 -1.27
C THR A 349 -10.14 9.26 -1.05
N ALA A 350 -11.42 9.54 -0.84
CA ALA A 350 -11.92 10.91 -0.64
C ALA A 350 -11.65 11.44 0.77
N ARG A 351 -11.71 10.56 1.79
CA ARG A 351 -11.68 10.95 3.21
C ARG A 351 -10.62 10.24 4.06
N GLY A 352 -9.93 9.22 3.54
CA GLY A 352 -8.89 8.50 4.28
C GLY A 352 -9.39 7.65 5.46
N ASN A 353 -10.70 7.52 5.63
CA ASN A 353 -11.37 6.71 6.65
C ASN A 353 -11.66 5.28 6.16
N VAL A 354 -11.85 4.35 7.10
CA VAL A 354 -12.18 2.94 6.77
C VAL A 354 -13.68 2.80 6.52
N ILE A 355 -14.04 2.23 5.37
CA ILE A 355 -15.40 1.88 4.99
C ILE A 355 -15.61 0.37 5.22
N GLU A 356 -16.41 0.04 6.24
CA GLU A 356 -16.67 -1.34 6.66
C GLU A 356 -18.10 -1.81 6.32
N GLY A 357 -19.03 -0.87 6.17
CA GLY A 357 -20.46 -1.15 6.04
C GLY A 357 -20.81 -2.06 4.85
N HIS A 358 -20.05 -1.99 3.75
CA HIS A 358 -20.33 -2.76 2.53
C HIS A 358 -20.24 -4.29 2.69
N ASN A 359 -19.70 -4.78 3.82
CA ASN A 359 -19.60 -6.20 4.17
C ASN A 359 -20.59 -6.62 5.27
N HIS A 360 -21.42 -5.70 5.75
CA HIS A 360 -22.43 -5.96 6.77
C HIS A 360 -23.78 -6.33 6.15
N SER A 361 -24.50 -7.27 6.75
CA SER A 361 -25.78 -7.82 6.25
C SER A 361 -26.87 -6.75 6.06
N VAL A 362 -26.88 -5.71 6.92
CA VAL A 362 -27.75 -4.53 6.79
C VAL A 362 -27.69 -3.95 5.38
N HIS A 363 -26.47 -3.72 4.87
CA HIS A 363 -26.26 -3.08 3.58
C HIS A 363 -26.41 -4.07 2.42
N ILE A 364 -25.83 -5.27 2.57
CA ILE A 364 -25.87 -6.30 1.51
C ILE A 364 -27.31 -6.73 1.21
N SER A 365 -28.17 -6.90 2.23
CA SER A 365 -29.56 -7.32 2.05
C SER A 365 -30.45 -6.27 1.37
N ARG A 366 -30.01 -5.00 1.34
CA ARG A 366 -30.76 -3.88 0.73
C ARG A 366 -30.16 -3.37 -0.58
N LEU A 367 -28.96 -3.82 -0.95
CA LEU A 367 -28.22 -3.30 -2.10
C LEU A 367 -29.00 -3.36 -3.44
N LYS A 368 -29.92 -4.32 -3.60
CA LYS A 368 -30.78 -4.44 -4.79
C LYS A 368 -32.01 -3.53 -4.76
N ASP A 369 -32.53 -3.24 -3.58
CA ASP A 369 -33.82 -2.54 -3.40
C ASP A 369 -33.64 -1.06 -3.06
N ILE A 370 -32.42 -0.64 -2.72
CA ILE A 370 -32.13 0.73 -2.33
C ILE A 370 -32.28 1.69 -3.52
N THR A 371 -33.13 2.70 -3.33
CA THR A 371 -33.41 3.71 -4.36
C THR A 371 -32.28 4.73 -4.50
N ALA A 372 -32.19 5.41 -5.65
CA ALA A 372 -31.21 6.48 -5.85
C ALA A 372 -31.33 7.61 -4.81
N SER A 373 -32.57 7.95 -4.40
CA SER A 373 -32.82 8.93 -3.35
C SER A 373 -32.25 8.50 -2.01
N GLN A 374 -32.49 7.25 -1.59
CA GLN A 374 -31.96 6.71 -0.33
C GLN A 374 -30.43 6.62 -0.37
N LYS A 375 -29.82 6.27 -1.51
CA LYS A 375 -28.35 6.28 -1.66
C LYS A 375 -27.79 7.67 -1.43
N GLN A 376 -28.35 8.68 -2.09
CA GLN A 376 -27.90 10.07 -1.95
C GLN A 376 -28.07 10.58 -0.51
N GLU A 377 -29.18 10.22 0.12
CA GLU A 377 -29.47 10.57 1.50
C GLU A 377 -28.44 9.99 2.48
N ILE A 378 -28.06 8.71 2.31
CA ILE A 378 -27.00 8.08 3.11
C ILE A 378 -25.64 8.74 2.85
N LEU A 379 -25.29 9.02 1.59
CA LEU A 379 -24.02 9.66 1.23
C LEU A 379 -23.87 11.06 1.84
N ASN A 380 -24.98 11.80 1.93
CA ASN A 380 -25.00 13.12 2.52
C ASN A 380 -24.90 13.06 4.06
N ASP A 381 -25.58 12.09 4.69
CA ASP A 381 -25.68 12.02 6.15
C ASP A 381 -24.51 11.27 6.84
N CYS A 382 -23.85 10.35 6.13
CA CYS A 382 -22.92 9.41 6.74
C CYS A 382 -21.48 9.63 6.24
N VAL A 383 -20.61 10.16 7.11
CA VAL A 383 -19.19 10.37 6.77
C VAL A 383 -18.42 9.06 6.54
N PHE A 384 -18.92 7.96 7.11
CA PHE A 384 -18.40 6.60 7.06
C PHE A 384 -18.96 5.76 5.88
N VAL A 385 -19.59 6.42 4.90
CA VAL A 385 -20.08 5.81 3.66
C VAL A 385 -19.60 6.63 2.45
N ASP A 386 -19.28 5.94 1.37
CA ASP A 386 -19.00 6.54 0.06
C ASP A 386 -19.71 5.77 -1.08
N GLU A 387 -19.54 6.23 -2.32
CA GLU A 387 -20.22 5.63 -3.47
C GLU A 387 -19.80 4.18 -3.76
N GLU A 388 -18.54 3.81 -3.49
CA GLU A 388 -18.00 2.48 -3.76
C GLU A 388 -18.73 1.40 -2.96
N MET A 389 -19.25 1.75 -1.79
CA MET A 389 -20.09 0.87 -0.97
C MET A 389 -21.32 0.34 -1.71
N PHE A 390 -21.87 1.09 -2.67
CA PHE A 390 -23.05 0.70 -3.44
C PHE A 390 -22.70 -0.01 -4.77
N LYS A 391 -21.41 -0.10 -5.13
CA LYS A 391 -20.94 -0.73 -6.38
C LYS A 391 -20.60 -2.23 -6.22
N GLY A 392 -20.96 -2.84 -5.08
CA GLY A 392 -20.70 -4.24 -4.78
C GLY A 392 -21.23 -5.19 -5.86
N SER A 393 -20.43 -6.20 -6.23
CA SER A 393 -20.72 -7.07 -7.37
C SER A 393 -21.58 -8.29 -7.04
N ILE A 394 -21.96 -8.47 -5.77
CA ILE A 394 -22.64 -9.68 -5.25
C ILE A 394 -23.90 -10.08 -6.04
N TYR A 395 -24.65 -9.11 -6.56
CA TYR A 395 -25.85 -9.35 -7.36
C TYR A 395 -25.69 -9.07 -8.86
N ASN A 396 -24.57 -8.47 -9.26
CA ASN A 396 -24.33 -8.05 -10.65
C ASN A 396 -23.62 -9.13 -11.47
N ASN A 397 -22.97 -10.08 -10.81
CA ASN A 397 -22.20 -11.16 -11.43
C ASN A 397 -22.73 -12.53 -10.99
N LYS A 398 -22.51 -13.55 -11.84
CA LYS A 398 -22.85 -14.94 -11.55
C LYS A 398 -21.66 -15.65 -10.91
N TYR A 399 -21.74 -15.89 -9.61
CA TYR A 399 -20.75 -16.65 -8.85
C TYR A 399 -21.21 -18.08 -8.62
N ASP A 400 -20.28 -19.04 -8.62
CA ASP A 400 -20.56 -20.40 -8.18
C ASP A 400 -20.77 -20.42 -6.65
N MET A 401 -19.98 -19.62 -5.92
CA MET A 401 -20.09 -19.47 -4.48
C MET A 401 -19.67 -18.07 -4.01
N VAL A 402 -20.41 -17.52 -3.05
CA VAL A 402 -20.08 -16.27 -2.33
C VAL A 402 -19.66 -16.63 -0.91
N PHE A 403 -18.53 -16.11 -0.46
CA PHE A 403 -18.08 -16.17 0.93
C PHE A 403 -18.44 -14.88 1.63
N LEU A 404 -19.11 -14.98 2.77
CA LEU A 404 -19.51 -13.84 3.60
C LEU A 404 -19.17 -14.12 5.07
N SER A 405 -18.36 -13.27 5.68
CA SER A 405 -18.04 -13.39 7.10
C SER A 405 -19.08 -12.73 8.00
N SER A 406 -19.35 -13.33 9.15
CA SER A 406 -20.22 -12.80 10.21
C SER A 406 -19.52 -11.86 11.21
N PHE A 407 -18.31 -11.40 10.88
CA PHE A 407 -17.43 -10.75 11.86
C PHE A 407 -17.94 -9.37 12.29
N SER A 408 -18.30 -8.52 11.34
CA SER A 408 -18.83 -7.19 11.61
C SER A 408 -20.16 -7.22 12.35
N GLU A 409 -20.96 -8.27 12.16
CA GLU A 409 -22.24 -8.47 12.86
C GLU A 409 -22.08 -8.59 14.38
N SER A 410 -20.90 -9.00 14.84
CA SER A 410 -20.61 -9.19 16.28
C SER A 410 -20.32 -7.89 17.02
N TYR A 411 -20.04 -6.79 16.31
CA TYR A 411 -19.61 -5.55 16.93
C TYR A 411 -20.26 -4.28 16.37
N ALA A 412 -20.68 -4.26 15.11
CA ALA A 412 -21.12 -3.04 14.46
C ALA A 412 -22.37 -2.46 15.11
N GLY A 413 -22.35 -1.15 15.38
CA GLY A 413 -23.55 -0.43 15.79
C GLY A 413 -24.49 -0.22 14.60
N ILE A 414 -25.80 -0.43 14.82
CA ILE A 414 -26.85 -0.23 13.82
C ILE A 414 -27.64 1.02 14.17
N TYR A 415 -27.79 1.90 13.18
CA TYR A 415 -28.53 3.15 13.30
C TYR A 415 -29.63 3.20 12.26
N ARG A 416 -30.83 3.59 12.67
CA ARG A 416 -31.97 3.79 11.77
C ARG A 416 -32.26 5.26 11.61
N LYS A 417 -32.49 5.72 10.39
CA LYS A 417 -32.92 7.09 10.15
C LYS A 417 -34.35 7.26 10.64
N LYS A 418 -34.61 8.29 11.44
CA LYS A 418 -35.95 8.57 11.99
C LYS A 418 -36.93 8.81 10.85
N ASN A 419 -38.14 8.26 10.98
CA ASN A 419 -39.21 8.34 9.96
C ASN A 419 -38.84 7.73 8.59
N SER A 420 -37.82 6.88 8.53
CA SER A 420 -37.40 6.18 7.31
C SER A 420 -37.07 4.73 7.65
N ASP A 421 -37.03 3.87 6.63
CA ASP A 421 -36.59 2.50 6.79
C ASP A 421 -35.07 2.35 6.69
N ILE A 422 -34.33 3.42 6.33
CA ILE A 422 -32.87 3.42 6.13
C ILE A 422 -32.15 2.97 7.40
N GLU A 423 -31.34 1.92 7.29
CA GLU A 423 -30.42 1.46 8.33
C GLU A 423 -28.98 1.58 7.83
N VAL A 424 -28.09 2.08 8.69
CA VAL A 424 -26.65 2.18 8.45
C VAL A 424 -25.87 1.56 9.60
N THR A 425 -24.60 1.23 9.34
CA THR A 425 -23.73 0.58 10.32
C THR A 425 -22.36 1.23 10.38
N VAL A 426 -21.86 1.43 11.61
CA VAL A 426 -20.54 2.04 11.87
C VAL A 426 -20.08 1.72 13.28
N GLY A 427 -18.77 1.64 13.47
CA GLY A 427 -18.13 1.63 14.79
C GLY A 427 -18.56 0.46 15.67
N SER A 428 -18.48 0.65 16.98
CA SER A 428 -18.89 -0.35 17.96
C SER A 428 -20.28 -0.05 18.52
N HIS A 429 -21.11 -1.07 18.68
CA HIS A 429 -22.38 -0.98 19.43
C HIS A 429 -22.17 -0.65 20.91
N LEU A 430 -20.95 -0.79 21.44
CA LEU A 430 -20.60 -0.41 22.81
C LEU A 430 -20.51 1.10 23.00
N TYR A 431 -20.24 1.85 21.91
CA TYR A 431 -20.03 3.30 21.94
C TYR A 431 -20.92 3.97 20.88
N PRO A 432 -22.25 4.04 21.10
CA PRO A 432 -23.16 4.56 20.09
C PRO A 432 -22.87 6.04 19.75
N LEU A 433 -22.87 6.38 18.47
CA LEU A 433 -22.68 7.76 17.99
C LEU A 433 -23.78 8.71 18.51
N THR A 434 -24.94 8.17 18.88
CA THR A 434 -26.08 8.93 19.40
C THR A 434 -26.02 9.17 20.90
N ASP A 435 -25.03 8.62 21.60
CA ASP A 435 -24.88 8.77 23.05
C ASP A 435 -23.71 9.71 23.36
N LYS A 436 -24.06 10.87 23.92
CA LYS A 436 -23.12 11.96 24.24
C LYS A 436 -22.01 11.54 25.20
N THR A 437 -22.22 10.50 26.00
CA THR A 437 -21.20 10.03 26.95
C THR A 437 -19.93 9.51 26.27
N TYR A 438 -20.01 9.10 25.00
CA TYR A 438 -18.86 8.58 24.23
C TYR A 438 -18.27 9.59 23.25
N TRP A 439 -18.87 10.77 23.08
CA TRP A 439 -18.46 11.72 22.05
C TRP A 439 -17.02 12.20 22.23
N GLU A 440 -16.60 12.51 23.46
CA GLU A 440 -15.22 12.92 23.73
C GLU A 440 -14.21 11.87 23.21
N GLY A 441 -14.47 10.59 23.52
CA GLY A 441 -13.59 9.50 23.10
C GLY A 441 -13.62 9.20 21.60
N LEU A 442 -14.78 9.42 20.96
CA LEU A 442 -14.94 9.27 19.50
C LEU A 442 -14.28 10.43 18.73
N ILE A 443 -14.31 11.65 19.28
CA ILE A 443 -13.72 12.86 18.67
C ILE A 443 -12.19 12.85 18.82
N ASN A 444 -11.67 12.50 20.00
CA ASN A 444 -10.22 12.51 20.26
C ASN A 444 -9.49 11.24 19.81
N GLY A 445 -10.23 10.24 19.30
CA GLY A 445 -9.66 8.98 18.77
C GLY A 445 -9.28 7.94 19.82
N THR A 446 -9.65 8.11 21.09
CA THR A 446 -9.42 7.09 22.14
C THR A 446 -10.37 5.89 22.04
N LEU A 447 -11.54 6.06 21.40
CA LEU A 447 -12.46 4.98 21.07
C LEU A 447 -12.39 4.63 19.57
N TYR A 448 -12.56 3.34 19.25
CA TYR A 448 -12.50 2.87 17.87
C TYR A 448 -13.57 3.53 17.00
N SER A 449 -13.12 4.31 16.01
CA SER A 449 -13.98 4.94 14.99
C SER A 449 -13.69 4.47 13.56
N GLY A 450 -12.73 3.56 13.34
CA GLY A 450 -12.31 3.17 11.98
C GLY A 450 -11.71 4.34 11.18
N LYS A 451 -10.97 5.25 11.86
CA LYS A 451 -10.43 6.50 11.30
C LYS A 451 -11.50 7.45 10.75
N ASN A 452 -12.76 7.30 11.18
CA ASN A 452 -13.76 8.32 10.94
C ASN A 452 -13.50 9.48 11.88
N GLU A 453 -13.29 10.66 11.32
CA GLU A 453 -13.17 11.91 12.08
C GLU A 453 -14.58 12.42 12.39
N PHE A 454 -14.91 12.45 13.67
CA PHE A 454 -16.19 12.94 14.15
C PHE A 454 -16.00 14.30 14.82
N THR A 455 -16.93 15.22 14.57
CA THR A 455 -17.04 16.49 15.29
C THR A 455 -18.29 16.47 16.17
N GLU A 456 -18.34 17.32 17.20
CA GLU A 456 -19.55 17.47 18.01
C GLU A 456 -20.76 17.94 17.16
N GLU A 457 -20.51 18.79 16.17
CA GLU A 457 -21.52 19.24 15.20
C GLU A 457 -22.08 18.06 14.41
N TYR A 458 -21.20 17.23 13.82
CA TYR A 458 -21.61 16.05 13.07
C TYR A 458 -22.40 15.06 13.94
N LEU A 459 -21.91 14.75 15.14
CA LEU A 459 -22.56 13.81 16.04
C LEU A 459 -23.93 14.33 16.51
N THR A 460 -24.05 15.65 16.72
CA THR A 460 -25.34 16.30 17.02
C THR A 460 -26.31 16.16 15.85
N GLU A 461 -25.87 16.49 14.64
CA GLU A 461 -26.70 16.38 13.44
C GLU A 461 -27.12 14.93 13.18
N PHE A 462 -26.17 14.00 13.26
CA PHE A 462 -26.42 12.58 13.10
C PHE A 462 -27.41 12.07 14.14
N SER A 463 -27.28 12.46 15.41
CA SER A 463 -28.21 12.08 16.49
C SER A 463 -29.61 12.66 16.33
N ASN A 464 -29.72 13.80 15.67
CA ASN A 464 -31.02 14.38 15.33
C ASN A 464 -31.71 13.57 14.23
N LYS A 465 -30.95 13.09 13.23
CA LYS A 465 -31.47 12.33 12.08
C LYS A 465 -31.63 10.82 12.32
N TYR A 466 -30.79 10.21 13.17
CA TYR A 466 -30.71 8.77 13.38
C TYR A 466 -30.96 8.39 14.84
N GLU A 467 -31.47 7.17 15.04
CA GLU A 467 -31.60 6.51 16.34
C GLU A 467 -30.72 5.26 16.37
N PHE A 468 -30.11 4.97 17.52
CA PHE A 468 -29.37 3.73 17.72
C PHE A 468 -30.35 2.58 18.00
N VAL A 469 -30.26 1.53 17.18
CA VAL A 469 -31.15 0.35 17.25
C VAL A 469 -30.50 -0.79 18.03
N GLY A 470 -29.17 -0.77 18.17
CA GLY A 470 -28.41 -1.84 18.80
C GLY A 470 -27.41 -2.46 17.83
N PHE A 471 -27.36 -3.79 17.81
CA PHE A 471 -26.48 -4.60 16.98
C PHE A 471 -27.26 -5.78 16.40
N THR A 472 -26.66 -6.54 15.49
CA THR A 472 -27.35 -7.65 14.82
C THR A 472 -27.76 -8.75 15.81
N THR A 473 -29.07 -9.01 15.90
CA THR A 473 -29.61 -10.19 16.60
C THR A 473 -29.59 -11.42 15.69
N PRO A 474 -29.60 -12.65 16.24
CA PRO A 474 -29.67 -13.87 15.43
C PRO A 474 -30.89 -13.94 14.49
N ASP A 475 -32.05 -13.43 14.91
CA ASP A 475 -33.25 -13.44 14.06
C ASP A 475 -33.20 -12.38 12.96
N ASP A 476 -32.63 -11.20 13.25
CA ASP A 476 -32.40 -10.19 12.21
C ASP A 476 -31.38 -10.67 11.18
N TYR A 477 -30.32 -11.34 11.64
CA TYR A 477 -29.33 -11.94 10.76
C TYR A 477 -29.97 -12.97 9.84
N ARG A 478 -30.82 -13.86 10.38
CA ARG A 478 -31.56 -14.85 9.57
C ARG A 478 -32.39 -14.18 8.48
N LYS A 479 -33.23 -13.19 8.83
CA LYS A 479 -34.05 -12.46 7.86
C LYS A 479 -33.20 -11.83 6.74
N ARG A 480 -32.07 -11.20 7.09
CA ARG A 480 -31.18 -10.56 6.11
C ARG A 480 -30.47 -11.58 5.23
N ILE A 481 -30.00 -12.69 5.79
CA ILE A 481 -29.38 -13.77 5.00
C ILE A 481 -30.39 -14.43 4.07
N ASP A 482 -31.61 -14.71 4.53
CA ASP A 482 -32.68 -15.27 3.69
C ASP A 482 -32.92 -14.37 2.47
N LYS A 483 -33.03 -13.05 2.69
CA LYS A 483 -33.14 -12.05 1.63
C LYS A 483 -31.92 -11.99 0.70
N ILE A 484 -30.69 -12.12 1.24
CA ILE A 484 -29.47 -12.17 0.43
C ILE A 484 -29.50 -13.40 -0.48
N VAL A 485 -29.87 -14.57 0.04
CA VAL A 485 -29.95 -15.83 -0.72
C VAL A 485 -31.04 -15.77 -1.80
N GLU A 486 -32.18 -15.14 -1.51
CA GLU A 486 -33.25 -14.87 -2.48
C GLU A 486 -32.76 -13.99 -3.63
N ASN A 487 -31.89 -13.01 -3.34
CA ASN A 487 -31.37 -12.08 -4.33
C ASN A 487 -30.18 -12.61 -5.15
N LEU A 488 -29.45 -13.60 -4.64
CA LEU A 488 -28.38 -14.29 -5.36
C LEU A 488 -28.93 -15.13 -6.52
N ASP A 489 -28.13 -15.30 -7.59
CA ASP A 489 -28.44 -16.25 -8.67
C ASP A 489 -28.72 -17.65 -8.09
N PHE A 490 -29.79 -18.31 -8.55
CA PHE A 490 -30.32 -19.52 -7.94
C PHE A 490 -29.30 -20.68 -7.86
N LYS A 491 -28.26 -20.68 -8.70
CA LYS A 491 -27.18 -21.68 -8.65
C LYS A 491 -26.09 -21.32 -7.65
N THR A 492 -25.95 -20.05 -7.30
CA THR A 492 -24.94 -19.57 -6.35
C THR A 492 -25.19 -20.13 -4.96
N LYS A 493 -24.14 -20.69 -4.36
CA LYS A 493 -24.11 -21.07 -2.95
C LYS A 493 -23.60 -19.90 -2.11
N LEU A 494 -24.14 -19.72 -0.91
CA LEU A 494 -23.63 -18.74 0.06
C LEU A 494 -22.92 -19.48 1.18
N CYS A 495 -21.62 -19.25 1.30
CA CYS A 495 -20.77 -19.81 2.35
C CYS A 495 -20.57 -18.78 3.45
N LEU A 496 -21.11 -19.06 4.64
CA LEU A 496 -21.03 -18.18 5.80
C LEU A 496 -19.83 -18.56 6.67
N ILE A 497 -18.94 -17.60 6.90
CA ILE A 497 -17.75 -17.77 7.75
C ILE A 497 -18.11 -17.38 9.18
N LEU A 498 -18.02 -18.37 10.07
CA LEU A 498 -18.33 -18.24 11.49
C LEU A 498 -17.16 -17.66 12.26
N GLY A 499 -17.41 -16.68 13.13
CA GLY A 499 -16.40 -16.16 14.05
C GLY A 499 -16.00 -17.17 15.14
N VAL A 500 -14.88 -16.90 15.81
CA VAL A 500 -14.36 -17.78 16.88
C VAL A 500 -15.16 -17.58 18.18
N GLU A 501 -15.50 -18.67 18.86
CA GLU A 501 -16.43 -18.72 20.00
C GLU A 501 -15.74 -18.68 21.38
N PHE A 502 -14.42 -18.52 21.42
CA PHE A 502 -13.65 -18.34 22.64
C PHE A 502 -12.79 -17.07 22.53
N PRO A 503 -12.45 -16.41 23.66
CA PRO A 503 -11.76 -15.13 23.64
C PRO A 503 -10.33 -15.25 23.11
N CYS A 504 -9.78 -14.16 22.55
CA CYS A 504 -8.34 -14.00 22.35
C CYS A 504 -7.78 -13.25 23.56
N GLU A 505 -6.87 -13.86 24.31
CA GLU A 505 -6.28 -13.26 25.52
C GLU A 505 -5.20 -12.21 25.20
N LYS A 506 -4.69 -12.20 23.96
CA LYS A 506 -3.60 -11.31 23.52
C LYS A 506 -4.05 -9.86 23.31
N ASN A 507 -5.32 -9.65 22.99
CA ASN A 507 -5.88 -8.31 22.78
C ASN A 507 -6.81 -7.94 23.94
N THR A 508 -6.40 -6.93 24.71
CA THR A 508 -7.13 -6.45 25.89
C THR A 508 -7.95 -5.19 25.61
N GLU A 509 -8.08 -4.76 24.35
CA GLU A 509 -8.85 -3.56 24.03
C GLU A 509 -10.34 -3.79 24.37
N PRO A 510 -10.99 -2.83 25.05
CA PRO A 510 -12.41 -2.92 25.38
C PRO A 510 -13.31 -3.24 24.19
N PHE A 511 -12.92 -2.82 22.98
CA PHE A 511 -13.61 -3.09 21.72
C PHE A 511 -13.77 -4.59 21.40
N TYR A 512 -12.82 -5.45 21.80
CA TYR A 512 -12.84 -6.90 21.54
C TYR A 512 -13.49 -7.72 22.65
N LYS A 513 -13.79 -7.09 23.78
CA LYS A 513 -14.39 -7.74 24.94
C LYS A 513 -15.68 -8.46 24.55
N ASP A 514 -15.83 -9.71 25.01
CA ASP A 514 -17.04 -10.53 24.88
C ASP A 514 -17.54 -10.80 23.44
N ARG A 515 -16.79 -10.42 22.40
CA ARG A 515 -17.17 -10.69 20.99
C ARG A 515 -17.37 -12.16 20.68
N HIS A 516 -16.56 -13.01 21.30
CA HIS A 516 -16.67 -14.46 21.18
C HIS A 516 -18.04 -15.00 21.64
N LEU A 517 -18.66 -14.35 22.64
CA LEU A 517 -20.03 -14.68 23.06
C LEU A 517 -21.05 -14.27 22.00
N MET A 518 -20.84 -13.13 21.32
CA MET A 518 -21.68 -12.71 20.20
C MET A 518 -21.54 -13.66 19.01
N HIS A 519 -20.31 -14.08 18.69
CA HIS A 519 -20.05 -15.11 17.69
C HIS A 519 -20.78 -16.41 18.04
N ALA A 520 -20.69 -16.90 19.28
CA ALA A 520 -21.39 -18.12 19.69
C ALA A 520 -22.90 -18.05 19.47
N ARG A 521 -23.53 -16.90 19.79
CA ARG A 521 -24.97 -16.67 19.56
C ARG A 521 -25.33 -16.68 18.07
N LEU A 522 -24.58 -15.95 17.24
CA LEU A 522 -24.81 -15.89 15.79
C LEU A 522 -24.54 -17.24 15.12
N ASN A 523 -23.41 -17.86 15.44
CA ASN A 523 -22.97 -19.13 14.88
C ASN A 523 -23.98 -20.26 15.13
N LYS A 524 -24.59 -20.32 16.32
CA LYS A 524 -25.66 -21.27 16.61
C LYS A 524 -26.79 -21.15 15.58
N LYS A 525 -27.28 -19.94 15.34
CA LYS A 525 -28.34 -19.65 14.38
C LYS A 525 -27.91 -19.95 12.94
N ILE A 526 -26.69 -19.59 12.56
CA ILE A 526 -26.16 -19.86 11.21
C ILE A 526 -26.10 -21.37 10.94
N ARG A 527 -25.66 -22.16 11.93
CA ARG A 527 -25.65 -23.63 11.82
C ARG A 527 -27.06 -24.20 11.69
N GLU A 528 -28.06 -23.63 12.35
CA GLU A 528 -29.48 -24.02 12.20
C GLU A 528 -29.97 -23.70 10.78
N MET A 529 -29.77 -22.47 10.31
CA MET A 529 -30.16 -22.03 8.96
C MET A 529 -29.56 -22.91 7.85
N ALA A 530 -28.29 -23.30 7.99
CA ALA A 530 -27.62 -24.14 6.99
C ALA A 530 -28.13 -25.59 6.95
N ARG A 531 -28.75 -26.10 8.03
CA ARG A 531 -29.44 -27.40 7.99
C ARG A 531 -30.77 -27.31 7.22
N GLU A 532 -31.40 -26.15 7.26
CA GLU A 532 -32.70 -25.90 6.64
C GLU A 532 -32.58 -25.50 5.16
N ASN A 533 -31.45 -24.89 4.76
CA ASN A 533 -31.25 -24.40 3.40
C ASN A 533 -29.97 -24.97 2.76
N PRO A 534 -30.07 -25.84 1.73
CA PRO A 534 -28.91 -26.47 1.09
C PRO A 534 -28.08 -25.50 0.23
N ARG A 535 -28.52 -24.25 0.02
CA ARG A 535 -27.70 -23.19 -0.59
C ARG A 535 -26.78 -22.50 0.41
N LEU A 536 -27.04 -22.66 1.71
CA LEU A 536 -26.20 -22.14 2.78
C LEU A 536 -25.15 -23.18 3.18
N ILE A 537 -23.89 -22.82 3.03
CA ILE A 537 -22.74 -23.62 3.43
C ILE A 537 -22.08 -22.96 4.63
N VAL A 538 -21.62 -23.75 5.59
CA VAL A 538 -20.96 -23.23 6.80
C VAL A 538 -19.46 -23.46 6.71
N PHE A 539 -18.71 -22.37 6.81
CA PHE A 539 -17.29 -22.38 7.11
C PHE A 539 -17.09 -22.09 8.60
N ASP A 540 -16.84 -23.14 9.38
CA ASP A 540 -16.74 -23.03 10.85
C ASP A 540 -15.27 -22.90 11.30
N LEU A 541 -14.82 -21.69 11.63
CA LEU A 541 -13.45 -21.45 12.11
C LEU A 541 -13.15 -22.20 13.41
N ASN A 542 -14.15 -22.49 14.24
CA ASN A 542 -13.98 -23.23 15.49
C ASN A 542 -13.59 -24.71 15.25
N LYS A 543 -13.63 -25.19 14.01
CA LYS A 543 -13.07 -26.49 13.63
C LYS A 543 -11.56 -26.46 13.43
N ILE A 544 -10.98 -25.27 13.28
CA ILE A 544 -9.57 -25.03 12.92
C ILE A 544 -8.85 -24.33 14.08
N VAL A 545 -9.40 -23.21 14.54
CA VAL A 545 -8.89 -22.43 15.66
C VAL A 545 -9.34 -23.10 16.95
N LYS A 546 -8.39 -23.54 17.79
CA LYS A 546 -8.62 -24.37 18.98
C LYS A 546 -8.11 -23.76 20.27
N ASN A 547 -7.08 -22.91 20.21
CA ASN A 547 -6.41 -22.41 21.41
C ASN A 547 -5.77 -21.03 21.18
N GLN A 548 -5.26 -20.41 22.27
CA GLN A 548 -4.68 -19.07 22.24
C GLN A 548 -3.46 -18.91 21.31
N ASN A 549 -2.70 -19.99 21.05
CA ASN A 549 -1.54 -19.92 20.15
C ASN A 549 -1.94 -19.83 18.68
N ASP A 550 -3.21 -20.05 18.35
CA ASP A 550 -3.71 -19.98 16.98
C ASP A 550 -3.95 -18.53 16.52
N PHE A 551 -4.10 -17.59 17.47
CA PHE A 551 -4.24 -16.16 17.20
C PHE A 551 -2.87 -15.47 17.08
N THR A 552 -2.78 -14.42 16.27
CA THR A 552 -1.61 -13.51 16.28
C THR A 552 -1.82 -12.36 17.25
N ASP A 553 -2.95 -11.65 17.11
CA ASP A 553 -3.25 -10.43 17.85
C ASP A 553 -4.68 -10.46 18.39
N ASN A 554 -5.67 -10.55 17.51
CA ASN A 554 -7.09 -10.49 17.87
C ASN A 554 -7.90 -11.66 17.29
N LEU A 555 -9.22 -11.67 17.58
CA LEU A 555 -10.15 -12.75 17.22
C LEU A 555 -10.30 -13.03 15.72
N ASN A 556 -9.85 -12.11 14.86
CA ASN A 556 -9.93 -12.23 13.40
C ASN A 556 -8.56 -12.50 12.75
N GLN A 557 -7.46 -12.51 13.53
CA GLN A 557 -6.11 -12.65 13.01
C GLN A 557 -5.43 -13.91 13.55
N PHE A 558 -4.98 -14.75 12.62
CA PHE A 558 -4.47 -16.08 12.92
C PHE A 558 -3.02 -16.26 12.49
N THR A 559 -2.36 -17.24 13.11
CA THR A 559 -0.99 -17.59 12.73
C THR A 559 -0.93 -18.10 11.28
N PRO A 560 0.25 -18.06 10.63
CA PRO A 560 0.42 -18.58 9.27
C PRO A 560 -0.04 -20.04 9.10
N GLN A 561 0.21 -20.89 10.11
CA GLN A 561 -0.24 -22.28 10.11
C GLN A 561 -1.76 -22.38 10.01
N VAL A 562 -2.45 -21.61 10.85
CA VAL A 562 -3.92 -21.58 10.90
C VAL A 562 -4.49 -20.98 9.62
N ASN A 563 -3.93 -19.90 9.09
CA ASN A 563 -4.36 -19.30 7.81
C ASN A 563 -4.26 -20.28 6.63
N PHE A 564 -3.26 -21.16 6.63
CA PHE A 564 -3.17 -22.22 5.65
C PHE A 564 -4.18 -23.33 5.88
N GLU A 565 -4.43 -23.75 7.12
CA GLU A 565 -5.46 -24.74 7.39
C GLU A 565 -6.85 -24.22 6.99
N ILE A 566 -7.10 -22.92 7.21
CA ILE A 566 -8.29 -22.21 6.71
C ILE A 566 -8.35 -22.31 5.18
N SER A 567 -7.25 -22.04 4.45
CA SER A 567 -7.25 -22.13 2.99
C SER A 567 -7.51 -23.55 2.49
N GLN A 568 -6.92 -24.58 3.12
CA GLN A 568 -7.16 -25.98 2.78
C GLN A 568 -8.62 -26.36 3.02
N ARG A 569 -9.21 -25.93 4.14
CA ARG A 569 -10.61 -26.19 4.43
C ARG A 569 -11.53 -25.49 3.44
N MET A 570 -11.17 -24.29 3.00
CA MET A 570 -11.90 -23.52 1.99
C MET A 570 -11.92 -24.24 0.66
N ILE A 571 -10.74 -24.69 0.20
CA ILE A 571 -10.59 -25.47 -1.03
C ILE A 571 -11.42 -26.75 -0.95
N SER A 572 -11.38 -27.45 0.19
CA SER A 572 -12.21 -28.64 0.42
C SER A 572 -13.70 -28.35 0.30
N ILE A 573 -14.18 -27.27 0.92
CA ILE A 573 -15.59 -26.84 0.83
C ILE A 573 -15.97 -26.52 -0.62
N ILE A 574 -15.16 -25.75 -1.33
CA ILE A 574 -15.42 -25.38 -2.72
C ILE A 574 -15.48 -26.62 -3.59
N ASN A 575 -14.46 -27.47 -3.53
CA ASN A 575 -14.35 -28.66 -4.34
C ASN A 575 -15.46 -29.69 -4.06
N ALA A 576 -16.04 -29.68 -2.87
CA ALA A 576 -17.18 -30.52 -2.51
C ALA A 576 -18.54 -29.91 -2.90
N SER A 577 -18.62 -28.58 -3.04
CA SER A 577 -19.90 -27.87 -3.18
C SER A 577 -20.20 -27.39 -4.59
N VAL A 578 -19.18 -27.20 -5.44
CA VAL A 578 -19.33 -26.69 -6.81
C VAL A 578 -18.46 -27.47 -7.81
N SER A 579 -18.74 -27.31 -9.10
CA SER A 579 -18.03 -27.99 -10.19
C SER A 579 -16.62 -27.44 -10.43
N THR A 580 -16.46 -26.12 -10.30
CA THR A 580 -15.18 -25.42 -10.46
C THR A 580 -14.19 -25.88 -9.39
N LYS A 581 -13.08 -26.49 -9.81
CA LYS A 581 -12.06 -27.03 -8.90
C LYS A 581 -10.97 -26.00 -8.61
N ILE A 582 -10.51 -26.01 -7.36
CA ILE A 582 -9.40 -25.19 -6.89
C ILE A 582 -8.23 -26.08 -6.50
N GLU A 583 -7.05 -25.72 -7.00
CA GLU A 583 -5.79 -26.38 -6.66
C GLU A 583 -5.25 -25.92 -5.30
N HIS A 584 -4.61 -26.84 -4.58
CA HIS A 584 -3.97 -26.59 -3.28
C HIS A 584 -2.44 -26.76 -3.36
N TYR A 585 -1.74 -26.13 -2.42
CA TYR A 585 -0.35 -26.48 -2.12
C TYR A 585 -0.28 -27.72 -1.21
N HIS A 586 0.76 -28.54 -1.35
CA HIS A 586 0.94 -29.75 -0.53
C HIS A 586 1.24 -29.37 0.94
N THR A 587 0.72 -30.13 1.93
CA THR A 587 0.86 -29.85 3.38
C THR A 587 2.31 -29.69 3.85
N LEU A 588 3.25 -30.37 3.20
CA LEU A 588 4.70 -30.22 3.43
C LEU A 588 5.19 -28.77 3.25
N PHE A 589 4.54 -27.97 2.40
CA PHE A 589 4.89 -26.56 2.17
C PHE A 589 4.95 -25.76 3.48
N ILE A 590 4.03 -26.02 4.41
CA ILE A 590 3.91 -25.33 5.71
C ILE A 590 4.90 -25.84 6.74
N TYR A 591 5.08 -27.16 6.83
CA TYR A 591 6.12 -27.70 7.71
C TYR A 591 7.50 -27.21 7.27
N PHE A 592 7.73 -27.07 5.96
CA PHE A 592 8.89 -26.36 5.46
C PHE A 592 8.84 -24.88 5.87
N ASP A 593 7.84 -24.08 5.48
CA ASP A 593 7.82 -22.64 5.76
C ASP A 593 7.96 -22.27 7.24
N ILE A 594 7.33 -23.03 8.14
CA ILE A 594 7.44 -22.90 9.60
C ILE A 594 8.82 -23.33 10.10
N LEU A 595 9.30 -24.52 9.73
CA LEU A 595 10.65 -24.99 10.11
C LEU A 595 11.71 -24.02 9.58
N LEU A 596 11.45 -23.35 8.47
CA LEU A 596 12.33 -22.37 7.85
C LEU A 596 12.29 -21.01 8.54
N LYS A 597 11.12 -20.59 9.01
CA LYS A 597 10.98 -19.43 9.89
C LYS A 597 11.70 -19.67 11.23
N TYR A 598 11.52 -20.84 11.84
CA TYR A 598 12.18 -21.22 13.09
C TYR A 598 13.70 -21.43 12.93
N THR A 599 14.16 -22.07 11.85
CA THR A 599 15.61 -22.21 11.59
C THR A 599 16.25 -20.87 11.24
N LYS A 600 15.53 -19.94 10.60
CA LYS A 600 16.00 -18.55 10.35
C LYS A 600 16.09 -17.75 11.65
N GLU A 601 15.12 -17.88 12.56
CA GLU A 601 15.14 -17.26 13.89
C GLU A 601 16.22 -17.85 14.81
N PHE A 602 16.34 -19.18 14.85
CA PHE A 602 17.38 -19.88 15.61
C PHE A 602 18.79 -19.59 15.05
N ALA A 603 18.95 -19.56 13.73
CA ALA A 603 20.22 -19.23 13.10
C ALA A 603 20.57 -17.74 13.26
N LYS A 604 19.60 -16.82 13.29
CA LYS A 604 19.82 -15.40 13.66
C LYS A 604 20.35 -15.24 15.10
N GLN A 605 19.90 -16.09 16.03
CA GLN A 605 20.28 -15.99 17.44
C GLN A 605 21.63 -16.64 17.77
N ILE A 606 22.09 -17.62 16.98
CA ILE A 606 23.28 -18.44 17.34
C ILE A 606 24.40 -18.35 16.29
N ILE A 607 24.10 -18.03 15.03
CA ILE A 607 25.07 -18.08 13.93
C ILE A 607 25.20 -16.68 13.30
N PRO A 608 26.37 -16.02 13.39
CA PRO A 608 26.62 -14.75 12.72
C PRO A 608 26.30 -14.85 11.22
N ARG A 609 25.64 -13.83 10.65
CA ARG A 609 25.18 -13.82 9.24
C ARG A 609 26.29 -14.06 8.21
N GLU A 610 27.55 -13.90 8.60
CA GLU A 610 28.74 -14.08 7.76
C GLU A 610 29.23 -15.54 7.69
N ASN A 611 28.62 -16.47 8.46
CA ASN A 611 29.09 -17.83 8.57
C ASN A 611 28.52 -18.74 7.45
N GLY A 612 29.37 -19.49 6.76
CA GLY A 612 29.01 -20.37 5.63
C GLY A 612 28.02 -21.50 5.98
N VAL A 613 27.82 -21.80 7.25
CA VAL A 613 26.77 -22.72 7.71
C VAL A 613 25.37 -22.16 7.42
N TYR A 614 25.17 -20.84 7.57
CA TYR A 614 23.90 -20.16 7.27
C TYR A 614 23.57 -20.20 5.77
N SER A 615 24.56 -19.94 4.90
CA SER A 615 24.35 -19.99 3.45
C SER A 615 24.05 -21.41 2.94
N ASN A 616 24.65 -22.43 3.54
CA ASN A 616 24.38 -23.83 3.20
C ASN A 616 22.99 -24.31 3.65
N LEU A 617 22.56 -23.91 4.86
CA LEU A 617 21.18 -24.14 5.33
C LEU A 617 20.15 -23.42 4.44
N GLN A 618 20.46 -22.19 4.01
CA GLN A 618 19.64 -21.40 3.09
C GLN A 618 19.59 -22.01 1.67
N SER A 619 20.69 -22.57 1.17
CA SER A 619 20.72 -23.24 -0.14
C SER A 619 19.97 -24.58 -0.11
N PHE A 620 20.07 -25.32 1.01
CA PHE A 620 19.33 -26.56 1.25
C PHE A 620 17.82 -26.30 1.39
N TYR A 621 17.43 -25.20 2.04
CA TYR A 621 16.05 -24.66 2.07
C TYR A 621 15.44 -24.54 0.67
N TYR A 622 16.13 -23.86 -0.26
CA TYR A 622 15.60 -23.63 -1.60
C TYR A 622 15.45 -24.92 -2.42
N ARG A 623 16.31 -25.92 -2.20
CA ARG A 623 16.20 -27.23 -2.87
C ARG A 623 15.01 -28.06 -2.39
N LEU A 624 14.69 -28.04 -1.09
CA LEU A 624 13.65 -28.90 -0.51
C LEU A 624 12.22 -28.37 -0.67
N SER A 625 12.03 -27.05 -0.67
CA SER A 625 10.69 -26.43 -0.78
C SER A 625 9.97 -26.69 -2.12
N ARG A 626 10.61 -27.33 -3.11
CA ARG A 626 10.12 -27.53 -4.49
C ARG A 626 9.52 -26.25 -5.13
N LYS A 627 9.81 -25.06 -4.60
CA LYS A 627 9.85 -23.81 -5.36
C LYS A 627 10.91 -24.06 -6.44
N ARG A 628 10.49 -24.62 -7.58
CA ARG A 628 11.40 -24.94 -8.69
C ARG A 628 12.14 -23.65 -9.00
N ARG A 629 13.46 -23.76 -9.08
CA ARG A 629 14.47 -22.71 -9.37
C ARG A 629 14.03 -21.58 -10.27
#